data_AF-A0A6J1QYN1-F1
#
_entry.id   AF-A0A6J1QYN1-F1
#
_cell.length_a   1.000
_cell.length_b   1.000
_cell.length_c   1.000
_cell.angle_alpha   90.00
_cell.angle_beta   90.00
_cell.angle_gamma   90.00
#
_symmetry.space_group_name_H-M   'P 1'
#
loop_
_entity.id
_entity.type
_entity.pdbx_description
1 polymer ?
#
loop_
_entity_poly.entity_id
_entity_poly.type
_entity_poly.pdbx_seq_one_letter_code
_entity_poly.pdbx_strand_id
1 'polypeptide(L)'
;MKLSYKALGKHLASQQLNLINKFHNFEELQVTLNQYSDMPFCSGIADIDGVDLVKNKIGYMDCFDKLRHNNCHVLLTLPGKCKVCKNVQKTVSQKRRRMSKRNTEKKKTSCSNFTDKNVLHIWKKRIRAQRGVIKRAKNTIDRLRNRVDEMKAELSNTDIKSVLQKCTDHQIPNIQRTLIEQIVASSKVKSVKGRRNSEDWMMLCILMHIRSPKQYRHLQNLGLLPLPCVRTVRRYLSLISTKCGFDDKFFELFKTHLDKKQPLQKQGVILIDEISLREAVSVSSSTLTYQGLVDCGDEGKKASTIKEKAKSALVVMFQPLADTYTQPVGVFASSGPVHGVELAKIVTNAVIKLEKAGAIVHGVISDGAETNRKMWKEFEISGKLSETTTCCAASC
;
A
#
# COMPACT_ATOMS: atom_id res chain seq x y z
N MET A 1 -57.05 21.52 43.22
CA MET A 1 -56.98 21.78 41.77
C MET A 1 -55.53 21.99 41.36
N LYS A 2 -55.04 21.37 40.27
CA LYS A 2 -53.75 21.75 39.67
C LYS A 2 -54.00 23.01 38.83
N LEU A 3 -53.42 24.14 39.24
CA LEU A 3 -53.51 25.38 38.46
C LEU A 3 -52.44 25.38 37.37
N SER A 4 -52.79 25.89 36.18
CA SER A 4 -51.86 26.12 35.08
C SER A 4 -51.69 27.61 34.86
N TYR A 5 -50.48 28.13 35.01
CA TYR A 5 -50.17 29.53 34.73
C TYR A 5 -50.00 29.74 33.22
N LYS A 6 -50.80 30.65 32.66
CA LYS A 6 -50.69 31.08 31.26
C LYS A 6 -50.39 32.57 31.24
N ALA A 7 -49.37 32.97 30.49
CA ALA A 7 -49.11 34.36 30.18
C ALA A 7 -48.89 34.51 28.67
N LEU A 8 -49.55 35.52 28.07
CA LEU A 8 -49.25 35.99 26.71
C LEU A 8 -49.21 34.86 25.67
N GLY A 9 -50.16 33.92 25.76
CA GLY A 9 -50.35 32.80 24.83
C GLY A 9 -49.46 31.58 25.08
N LYS A 10 -48.60 31.56 26.11
CA LYS A 10 -47.75 30.41 26.46
C LYS A 10 -48.06 29.84 27.84
N HIS A 11 -47.96 28.52 27.95
CA HIS A 11 -47.94 27.83 29.24
C HIS A 11 -46.61 28.07 29.93
N LEU A 12 -46.67 28.55 31.17
CA LEU A 12 -45.51 28.71 32.02
C LEU A 12 -45.48 27.56 33.03
N ALA A 13 -44.36 26.85 33.11
CA ALA A 13 -44.19 25.82 34.11
C ALA A 13 -44.05 26.47 35.48
N SER A 14 -44.85 26.01 36.45
CA SER A 14 -44.86 26.54 37.82
C SER A 14 -43.49 26.50 38.51
N GLN A 15 -42.64 25.53 38.16
CA GLN A 15 -41.27 25.38 38.68
C GLN A 15 -40.34 26.52 38.23
N GLN A 16 -40.62 27.18 37.10
CA GLN A 16 -39.84 28.32 36.61
C GLN A 16 -40.30 29.66 37.20
N LEU A 17 -41.46 29.67 37.86
CA LEU A 17 -42.13 30.87 38.38
C LEU A 17 -41.93 31.06 39.90
N ASN A 18 -41.39 30.07 40.61
CA ASN A 18 -41.33 30.05 42.08
C ASN A 18 -42.70 30.33 42.76
N LEU A 19 -43.81 29.93 42.12
CA LEU A 19 -45.16 30.10 42.66
C LEU A 19 -45.72 28.78 43.20
N ILE A 20 -46.48 28.88 44.28
CA ILE A 20 -47.11 27.75 44.97
C ILE A 20 -48.27 27.22 44.11
N ASN A 21 -48.31 25.90 43.87
CA ASN A 21 -49.33 25.26 43.03
C ASN A 21 -50.53 24.67 43.80
N LYS A 22 -50.47 24.66 45.13
CA LYS A 22 -51.51 24.15 46.02
C LYS A 22 -51.71 25.16 47.15
N PHE A 23 -52.89 25.77 47.20
CA PHE A 23 -53.25 26.74 48.22
C PHE A 23 -54.10 26.07 49.28
N HIS A 24 -53.82 26.38 50.55
CA HIS A 24 -54.62 25.91 51.68
C HIS A 24 -55.58 26.99 52.17
N ASN A 25 -55.22 28.27 51.99
CA ASN A 25 -56.02 29.44 52.42
C ASN A 25 -56.22 30.47 51.29
N PHE A 26 -57.27 31.30 51.39
CA PHE A 26 -57.60 32.34 50.39
C PHE A 26 -56.53 33.46 50.34
N GLU A 27 -55.90 33.78 51.47
CA GLU A 27 -54.84 34.79 51.55
C GLU A 27 -53.60 34.39 50.72
N GLU A 28 -53.22 33.11 50.72
CA GLU A 28 -52.09 32.60 49.92
C GLU A 28 -52.34 32.74 48.42
N LEU A 29 -53.60 32.55 48.00
CA LEU A 29 -54.02 32.74 46.62
C LEU A 29 -53.91 34.22 46.22
N GLN A 30 -54.36 35.14 47.10
CA GLN A 30 -54.32 36.57 46.85
C GLN A 30 -52.88 37.10 46.76
N VAL A 31 -51.99 36.66 47.66
CA VAL A 31 -50.56 37.00 47.61
C VAL A 31 -49.92 36.48 46.32
N THR A 32 -50.24 35.26 45.91
CA THR A 32 -49.69 34.66 44.69
C THR A 32 -50.21 35.33 43.42
N LEU A 33 -51.48 35.77 43.41
CA LEU A 33 -52.06 36.53 42.30
C LEU A 33 -51.41 37.91 42.18
N ASN A 34 -51.17 38.60 43.29
CA ASN A 34 -50.47 39.89 43.28
C ASN A 34 -49.02 39.73 42.81
N GLN A 35 -48.30 38.72 43.31
CA GLN A 35 -46.95 38.40 42.84
C GLN A 35 -46.91 38.10 41.35
N TYR A 36 -47.88 37.34 40.82
CA TYR A 36 -47.94 37.03 39.39
C TYR A 36 -48.31 38.27 38.54
N SER A 37 -49.15 39.15 39.06
CA SER A 37 -49.51 40.43 38.41
C SER A 37 -48.32 41.37 38.29
N ASP A 38 -47.46 41.41 39.33
CA ASP A 38 -46.31 42.32 39.38
C ASP A 38 -45.07 41.79 38.65
N MET A 39 -45.10 40.56 38.12
CA MET A 39 -43.97 40.00 37.37
C MET A 39 -43.69 40.79 36.09
N PRO A 40 -42.44 41.19 35.82
CA PRO A 40 -42.13 41.96 34.62
C PRO A 40 -42.18 41.06 33.39
N PHE A 41 -43.23 41.24 32.59
CA PHE A 41 -43.37 40.58 31.31
C PHE A 41 -42.65 41.36 30.19
N CYS A 42 -42.16 40.63 29.19
CA CYS A 42 -41.54 41.27 28.04
C CYS A 42 -42.55 42.18 27.32
N SER A 43 -42.13 43.38 26.90
CA SER A 43 -43.01 44.31 26.16
C SER A 43 -43.16 44.02 24.66
N GLY A 44 -42.52 42.97 24.13
CA GLY A 44 -42.63 42.57 22.72
C GLY A 44 -41.88 43.48 21.74
N ILE A 45 -42.15 43.33 20.44
CA ILE A 45 -41.43 44.01 19.35
C ILE A 45 -41.94 45.46 19.13
N ALA A 46 -43.20 45.76 19.51
CA ALA A 46 -44.01 47.00 19.35
C ALA A 46 -45.11 46.91 18.26
N ASP A 47 -46.08 47.85 18.32
CA ASP A 47 -47.47 47.78 17.84
C ASP A 47 -47.72 47.55 16.34
N ILE A 48 -49.00 47.25 16.04
CA ILE A 48 -49.58 46.60 14.85
C ILE A 48 -49.22 47.29 13.51
N ASP A 49 -48.87 48.56 13.53
CA ASP A 49 -48.42 49.28 12.34
C ASP A 49 -47.05 48.78 11.90
N GLY A 50 -47.01 47.92 10.88
CA GLY A 50 -45.78 47.36 10.28
C GLY A 50 -45.61 45.84 10.38
N VAL A 51 -46.65 45.14 10.87
CA VAL A 51 -46.66 43.68 11.11
C VAL A 51 -46.43 42.84 9.84
N ASP A 52 -46.66 43.39 8.64
CA ASP A 52 -46.51 42.66 7.38
C ASP A 52 -45.06 42.27 7.04
N LEU A 53 -44.06 42.85 7.73
CA LEU A 53 -42.64 42.57 7.49
C LEU A 53 -42.09 41.34 8.22
N VAL A 54 -42.84 40.78 9.20
CA VAL A 54 -42.39 39.69 10.08
C VAL A 54 -43.30 38.45 9.97
N LYS A 55 -44.49 38.59 9.36
CA LYS A 55 -45.47 37.51 9.26
C LYS A 55 -44.91 36.29 8.50
N ASN A 56 -45.25 35.12 9.04
CA ASN A 56 -45.19 33.76 8.49
C ASN A 56 -44.04 32.81 8.88
N LYS A 57 -42.95 33.24 9.55
CA LYS A 57 -41.97 32.27 10.12
C LYS A 57 -41.32 32.64 11.47
N ILE A 58 -41.33 33.91 11.89
CA ILE A 58 -40.40 34.41 12.93
C ILE A 58 -41.12 34.84 14.24
N GLY A 59 -42.41 35.16 14.19
CA GLY A 59 -43.14 35.65 15.36
C GLY A 59 -44.63 35.27 15.38
N TYR A 60 -45.24 35.39 16.56
CA TYR A 60 -46.64 35.15 16.87
C TYR A 60 -47.26 36.40 17.52
N MET A 61 -48.59 36.56 17.41
CA MET A 61 -49.33 37.62 18.11
C MET A 61 -49.78 37.11 19.48
N ASP A 62 -49.57 37.89 20.53
CA ASP A 62 -50.12 37.57 21.86
C ASP A 62 -51.58 38.01 21.99
N CYS A 63 -52.19 37.73 23.15
CA CYS A 63 -53.59 38.07 23.44
C CYS A 63 -53.86 39.58 23.61
N PHE A 64 -52.84 40.43 23.49
CA PHE A 64 -52.96 41.89 23.51
C PHE A 64 -52.55 42.49 22.16
N ASP A 65 -52.62 41.71 21.09
CA ASP A 65 -52.24 42.07 19.71
C ASP A 65 -50.80 42.59 19.56
N LYS A 66 -49.91 42.23 20.50
CA LYS A 66 -48.48 42.57 20.42
C LYS A 66 -47.71 41.45 19.74
N LEU A 67 -46.89 41.83 18.75
CA LEU A 67 -46.04 40.89 18.05
C LEU A 67 -44.82 40.49 18.90
N ARG A 68 -44.62 39.18 19.04
CA ARG A 68 -43.49 38.58 19.76
C ARG A 68 -42.75 37.60 18.87
N HIS A 69 -41.45 37.43 19.12
CA HIS A 69 -40.69 36.35 18.49
C HIS A 69 -41.13 34.99 19.04
N ASN A 70 -41.11 33.93 18.21
CA ASN A 70 -41.49 32.56 18.64
C ASN A 70 -40.72 32.10 19.89
N ASN A 71 -39.44 32.45 19.98
CA ASN A 71 -38.56 32.18 21.13
C ASN A 71 -38.48 33.34 22.14
N CYS A 72 -39.53 34.15 22.30
CA CYS A 72 -39.55 35.22 23.30
C CYS A 72 -39.48 34.63 24.73
N HIS A 73 -38.57 35.15 25.55
CA HIS A 73 -38.60 34.99 27.00
C HIS A 73 -39.71 35.89 27.54
N VAL A 74 -40.83 35.28 27.94
CA VAL A 74 -42.08 35.97 28.32
C VAL A 74 -41.90 36.67 29.67
N LEU A 75 -41.25 36.01 30.62
CA LEU A 75 -40.85 36.55 31.92
C LEU A 75 -39.44 37.14 31.83
N LEU A 76 -39.25 38.29 32.46
CA LEU A 76 -37.95 38.95 32.60
C LEU A 76 -37.62 39.14 34.09
N THR A 77 -36.35 39.41 34.39
CA THR A 77 -35.92 39.84 35.73
C THR A 77 -36.03 41.35 35.92
N LEU A 78 -36.15 42.11 34.83
CA LEU A 78 -36.31 43.57 34.81
C LEU A 78 -37.37 43.96 33.77
N PRO A 79 -38.15 45.03 33.99
CA PRO A 79 -39.12 45.51 33.03
C PRO A 79 -38.43 45.92 31.72
N GLY A 80 -38.86 45.36 30.59
CA GLY A 80 -38.25 45.67 29.29
C GLY A 80 -38.49 44.64 28.18
N LYS A 81 -37.54 44.58 27.23
CA LYS A 81 -37.59 43.67 26.07
C LYS A 81 -36.55 42.57 26.21
N CYS A 82 -36.94 41.32 25.96
CA CYS A 82 -35.98 40.23 25.88
C CYS A 82 -34.99 40.45 24.72
N LYS A 83 -33.78 39.89 24.82
CA LYS A 83 -32.71 40.04 23.82
C LYS A 83 -33.17 39.67 22.41
N VAL A 84 -34.01 38.64 22.30
CA VAL A 84 -34.53 38.14 21.02
C VAL A 84 -35.49 39.15 20.39
N CYS A 85 -36.49 39.63 21.13
CA CYS A 85 -37.41 40.66 20.64
C CYS A 85 -36.70 41.99 20.33
N LYS A 86 -35.68 42.37 21.12
CA LYS A 86 -34.87 43.57 20.86
C LYS A 86 -34.08 43.48 19.55
N ASN A 87 -33.54 42.31 19.22
CA ASN A 87 -32.82 42.09 17.97
C ASN A 87 -33.76 42.14 16.75
N VAL A 88 -34.92 41.49 16.83
CA VAL A 88 -35.91 41.53 15.76
C VAL A 88 -36.41 42.95 15.54
N GLN A 89 -36.68 43.70 16.61
CA GLN A 89 -37.07 45.10 16.52
C GLN A 89 -36.03 45.94 15.76
N LYS A 90 -34.73 45.79 16.08
CA LYS A 90 -33.66 46.50 15.34
C LYS A 90 -33.70 46.19 13.85
N THR A 91 -33.85 44.92 13.48
CA THR A 91 -33.94 44.49 12.07
C THR A 91 -35.16 45.08 11.37
N VAL A 92 -36.32 45.06 12.03
CA VAL A 92 -37.57 45.64 11.51
C VAL A 92 -37.44 47.16 11.36
N SER A 93 -36.90 47.87 12.34
CA SER A 93 -36.64 49.31 12.26
C SER A 93 -35.68 49.67 11.13
N GLN A 94 -34.62 48.89 10.92
CA GLN A 94 -33.71 49.10 9.80
C GLN A 94 -34.39 48.85 8.45
N LYS A 95 -35.21 47.81 8.33
CA LYS A 95 -35.96 47.51 7.11
C LYS A 95 -37.00 48.60 6.82
N ARG A 96 -37.71 49.09 7.83
CA ARG A 96 -38.61 50.25 7.71
C ARG A 96 -37.84 51.50 7.25
N ARG A 97 -36.67 51.78 7.82
CA ARG A 97 -35.82 52.91 7.38
C ARG A 97 -35.39 52.78 5.91
N ARG A 98 -35.07 51.56 5.45
CA ARG A 98 -34.76 51.29 4.03
C ARG A 98 -35.98 51.48 3.13
N MET A 99 -37.16 51.02 3.55
CA MET A 99 -38.41 51.17 2.79
C MET A 99 -38.89 52.62 2.73
N SER A 100 -38.79 53.36 3.84
CA SER A 100 -39.11 54.79 3.90
C SER A 100 -38.23 55.60 2.94
N LYS A 101 -36.90 55.37 2.95
CA LYS A 101 -35.97 55.99 1.98
C LYS A 101 -36.33 55.66 0.52
N ARG A 102 -36.71 54.40 0.25
CA ARG A 102 -37.13 53.96 -1.09
C ARG A 102 -38.39 54.68 -1.59
N ASN A 103 -39.30 55.07 -0.69
CA ASN A 103 -40.49 55.85 -1.05
C ASN A 103 -40.22 57.36 -1.14
N THR A 104 -39.18 57.88 -0.48
CA THR A 104 -38.80 59.31 -0.60
C THR A 104 -37.99 59.62 -1.87
N GLU A 105 -37.47 58.61 -2.56
CA GLU A 105 -36.66 58.75 -3.78
C GLU A 105 -37.46 58.75 -5.11
N LYS A 106 -38.78 58.97 -5.06
CA LYS A 106 -39.60 59.26 -6.27
C LYS A 106 -39.99 60.73 -6.43
N LYS A 107 -39.25 61.68 -5.85
CA LYS A 107 -39.20 63.04 -6.41
C LYS A 107 -38.26 63.01 -7.60
N LYS A 108 -38.84 63.07 -8.80
CA LYS A 108 -38.15 63.32 -10.08
C LYS A 108 -37.22 64.53 -9.91
N THR A 109 -35.95 64.26 -9.64
CA THR A 109 -34.87 65.20 -9.90
C THR A 109 -34.28 64.80 -11.24
N SER A 110 -34.16 65.79 -12.12
CA SER A 110 -33.63 65.65 -13.45
C SER A 110 -32.26 65.00 -13.43
N CYS A 111 -31.93 64.30 -14.52
CA CYS A 111 -30.60 63.78 -14.76
C CYS A 111 -29.55 64.92 -14.69
N SER A 112 -28.77 64.93 -13.61
CA SER A 112 -27.42 65.52 -13.47
C SER A 112 -26.94 65.14 -12.05
N ASN A 113 -25.93 64.30 -11.78
CA ASN A 113 -24.59 64.23 -12.34
C ASN A 113 -24.03 62.81 -12.25
N PHE A 114 -23.50 62.34 -13.37
CA PHE A 114 -22.58 61.23 -13.46
C PHE A 114 -21.20 61.71 -13.03
N THR A 115 -20.86 61.65 -11.74
CA THR A 115 -19.47 61.80 -11.28
C THR A 115 -19.29 61.00 -10.00
N ASP A 116 -18.97 59.72 -10.11
CA ASP A 116 -17.58 59.39 -9.86
C ASP A 116 -16.96 58.63 -11.04
N LYS A 117 -16.72 59.35 -12.14
CA LYS A 117 -15.95 58.85 -13.29
C LYS A 117 -14.62 58.25 -12.83
N ASN A 118 -14.04 58.77 -11.75
CA ASN A 118 -12.81 58.27 -11.14
C ASN A 118 -12.99 56.87 -10.55
N VAL A 119 -14.01 56.62 -9.73
CA VAL A 119 -14.27 55.27 -9.18
C VAL A 119 -14.55 54.26 -10.29
N LEU A 120 -15.42 54.60 -11.25
CA LEU A 120 -15.72 53.70 -12.37
C LEU A 120 -14.48 53.43 -13.25
N HIS A 121 -13.62 54.44 -13.44
CA HIS A 121 -12.34 54.31 -14.13
C HIS A 121 -11.34 53.43 -13.36
N ILE A 122 -11.23 53.59 -12.03
CA ILE A 122 -10.39 52.76 -11.15
C ILE A 122 -10.83 51.29 -11.18
N TRP A 123 -12.14 51.01 -11.09
CA TRP A 123 -12.68 49.66 -11.21
C TRP A 123 -12.40 49.05 -12.59
N LYS A 124 -12.61 49.80 -13.67
CA LYS A 124 -12.25 49.36 -15.03
C LYS A 124 -10.75 49.11 -15.20
N LYS A 125 -9.88 49.89 -14.55
CA LYS A 125 -8.42 49.70 -14.54
C LYS A 125 -8.03 48.46 -13.75
N ARG A 126 -8.63 48.23 -12.57
CA ARG A 126 -8.40 47.05 -11.73
C ARG A 126 -8.85 45.76 -12.41
N ILE A 127 -10.04 45.75 -13.02
CA ILE A 127 -10.55 44.62 -13.81
C ILE A 127 -9.64 44.35 -15.02
N ARG A 128 -9.18 45.39 -15.73
CA ARG A 128 -8.21 45.21 -16.85
C ARG A 128 -6.89 44.64 -16.35
N ALA A 129 -6.36 45.13 -15.24
CA ALA A 129 -5.13 44.60 -14.65
C ALA A 129 -5.29 43.14 -14.24
N GLN A 130 -6.39 42.77 -13.56
CA GLN A 130 -6.69 41.38 -13.19
C GLN A 130 -6.88 40.48 -14.41
N ARG A 131 -7.62 40.93 -15.44
CA ARG A 131 -7.76 40.21 -16.72
C ARG A 131 -6.40 40.05 -17.41
N GLY A 132 -5.53 41.04 -17.35
CA GLY A 132 -4.18 40.99 -17.88
C GLY A 132 -3.28 40.01 -17.14
N VAL A 133 -3.39 39.90 -15.81
CA VAL A 133 -2.70 38.87 -15.01
C VAL A 133 -3.21 37.48 -15.38
N ILE A 134 -4.53 37.28 -15.47
CA ILE A 134 -5.13 36.00 -15.86
C ILE A 134 -4.72 35.61 -17.29
N LYS A 135 -4.72 36.56 -18.24
CA LYS A 135 -4.28 36.32 -19.62
C LYS A 135 -2.81 35.93 -19.68
N ARG A 136 -1.93 36.61 -18.93
CA ARG A 136 -0.50 36.24 -18.85
C ARG A 136 -0.31 34.85 -18.25
N ALA A 137 -1.01 34.52 -17.17
CA ALA A 137 -0.96 33.19 -16.57
C ALA A 137 -1.44 32.10 -17.54
N LYS A 138 -2.56 32.33 -18.26
CA LYS A 138 -3.06 31.42 -19.30
C LYS A 138 -2.04 31.23 -20.42
N ASN A 139 -1.48 32.31 -20.96
CA ASN A 139 -0.46 32.25 -22.00
C ASN A 139 0.81 31.51 -21.53
N THR A 140 1.17 31.61 -20.25
CA THR A 140 2.30 30.84 -19.68
C THR A 140 1.94 29.36 -19.57
N ILE A 141 0.73 29.02 -19.12
CA ILE A 141 0.25 27.63 -19.07
C ILE A 141 0.23 27.02 -20.47
N ASP A 142 -0.27 27.74 -21.46
CA ASP A 142 -0.36 27.25 -22.84
C ASP A 142 1.04 27.05 -23.45
N ARG A 143 1.99 27.98 -23.22
CA ARG A 143 3.39 27.80 -23.63
C ARG A 143 4.04 26.59 -22.97
N LEU A 144 3.82 26.40 -21.66
CA LEU A 144 4.37 25.25 -20.93
C LEU A 144 3.77 23.93 -21.43
N ARG A 145 2.46 23.90 -21.73
CA ARG A 145 1.80 22.73 -22.32
C ARG A 145 2.39 22.37 -23.68
N ASN A 146 2.52 23.37 -24.57
CA ASN A 146 3.13 23.14 -25.88
C ASN A 146 4.55 22.61 -25.76
N ARG A 147 5.38 23.18 -24.88
CA ARG A 147 6.74 22.71 -24.65
C ARG A 147 6.80 21.29 -24.07
N VAL A 148 5.84 20.93 -23.21
CA VAL A 148 5.70 19.55 -22.73
C VAL A 148 5.31 18.60 -23.86
N ASP A 149 4.43 19.00 -24.77
CA ASP A 149 4.00 18.18 -25.89
C ASP A 149 5.09 18.06 -26.97
N GLU A 150 5.87 19.11 -27.20
CA GLU A 150 7.11 19.09 -28.00
C GLU A 150 8.12 18.08 -27.42
N MET A 151 8.42 18.16 -26.12
CA MET A 151 9.33 17.21 -25.46
C MET A 151 8.82 15.77 -25.52
N LYS A 152 7.50 15.55 -25.42
CA LYS A 152 6.91 14.20 -25.60
C LYS A 152 7.08 13.69 -27.04
N ALA A 153 6.90 14.57 -28.03
CA ALA A 153 7.11 14.23 -29.45
C ALA A 153 8.58 13.87 -29.71
N GLU A 154 9.51 14.64 -29.18
CA GLU A 154 10.95 14.33 -29.20
C GLU A 154 11.25 12.97 -28.56
N LEU A 155 10.68 12.69 -27.39
CA LEU A 155 10.83 11.39 -26.70
C LEU A 155 10.25 10.22 -27.51
N SER A 156 9.16 10.44 -28.24
CA SER A 156 8.55 9.42 -29.08
C SER A 156 9.40 9.09 -30.33
N ASN A 157 10.17 10.07 -30.80
CA ASN A 157 11.06 9.96 -31.96
C ASN A 157 12.48 9.48 -31.61
N THR A 158 12.88 9.52 -30.34
CA THR A 158 14.18 8.98 -29.92
C THR A 158 14.26 7.47 -30.14
N ASP A 159 15.18 7.05 -31.01
CA ASP A 159 15.48 5.65 -31.24
C ASP A 159 16.18 5.05 -30.01
N ILE A 160 15.71 3.88 -29.56
CA ILE A 160 16.26 3.14 -28.42
C ILE A 160 17.75 2.88 -28.62
N LYS A 161 18.16 2.64 -29.88
CA LYS A 161 19.56 2.40 -30.25
C LYS A 161 20.47 3.57 -29.85
N SER A 162 20.01 4.81 -30.00
CA SER A 162 20.78 6.00 -29.62
C SER A 162 20.99 6.12 -28.10
N VAL A 163 19.99 5.70 -27.32
CA VAL A 163 20.06 5.70 -25.85
C VAL A 163 21.02 4.60 -25.38
N LEU A 164 20.90 3.40 -25.96
CA LEU A 164 21.79 2.29 -25.62
C LEU A 164 23.23 2.54 -26.02
N GLN A 165 23.46 3.23 -27.14
CA GLN A 165 24.79 3.65 -27.57
C GLN A 165 25.42 4.58 -26.53
N LYS A 166 24.70 5.61 -26.08
CA LYS A 166 25.16 6.51 -25.01
C LYS A 166 25.41 5.76 -23.70
N CYS A 167 24.62 4.74 -23.38
CA CYS A 167 24.90 3.88 -22.24
C CYS A 167 26.22 3.10 -22.40
N THR A 168 26.61 2.73 -23.63
CA THR A 168 27.93 2.13 -23.89
C THR A 168 29.03 3.14 -23.63
N ASP A 169 28.86 4.34 -24.20
CA ASP A 169 29.87 5.40 -24.20
C ASP A 169 30.18 5.85 -22.76
N HIS A 170 29.16 5.86 -21.90
CA HIS A 170 29.28 6.16 -20.47
C HIS A 170 29.57 4.94 -19.57
N GLN A 171 29.87 3.77 -20.14
CA GLN A 171 30.22 2.54 -19.42
C GLN A 171 29.19 2.13 -18.34
N ILE A 172 27.90 2.31 -18.65
CA ILE A 172 26.82 1.94 -17.73
C ILE A 172 26.76 0.40 -17.58
N PRO A 173 26.61 -0.15 -16.37
CA PRO A 173 26.53 -1.60 -16.15
C PRO A 173 25.40 -2.27 -16.94
N ASN A 174 25.64 -3.46 -17.48
CA ASN A 174 24.68 -4.21 -18.31
C ASN A 174 23.30 -4.37 -17.65
N ILE A 175 23.25 -4.62 -16.34
CA ILE A 175 22.00 -4.74 -15.58
C ILE A 175 21.12 -3.48 -15.71
N GLN A 176 21.74 -2.30 -15.65
CA GLN A 176 21.02 -1.03 -15.79
C GLN A 176 20.56 -0.81 -17.23
N ARG A 177 21.34 -1.29 -18.21
CA ARG A 177 20.98 -1.23 -19.63
C ARG A 177 19.75 -2.07 -19.92
N THR A 178 19.73 -3.32 -19.48
CA THR A 178 18.54 -4.21 -19.57
C THR A 178 17.32 -3.58 -18.90
N LEU A 179 17.50 -2.92 -17.75
CA LEU A 179 16.42 -2.19 -17.09
C LEU A 179 15.88 -1.04 -17.95
N ILE A 180 16.77 -0.21 -18.52
CA ILE A 180 16.40 0.92 -19.38
C ILE A 180 15.65 0.40 -20.62
N GLU A 181 16.17 -0.64 -21.28
CA GLU A 181 15.50 -1.30 -22.41
C GLU A 181 14.08 -1.72 -22.03
N GLN A 182 13.93 -2.35 -20.87
CA GLN A 182 12.64 -2.81 -20.41
C GLN A 182 11.69 -1.66 -20.06
N ILE A 183 12.19 -0.57 -19.48
CA ILE A 183 11.40 0.65 -19.21
C ILE A 183 10.88 1.24 -20.52
N VAL A 184 11.75 1.39 -21.51
CA VAL A 184 11.37 1.99 -22.80
C VAL A 184 10.45 1.04 -23.59
N ALA A 185 10.68 -0.27 -23.57
CA ALA A 185 9.77 -1.23 -24.17
C ALA A 185 8.39 -1.19 -23.49
N SER A 186 8.37 -1.06 -22.15
CA SER A 186 7.13 -0.99 -21.38
C SER A 186 6.35 0.30 -21.58
N SER A 187 7.02 1.42 -21.86
CA SER A 187 6.37 2.71 -22.10
C SER A 187 5.65 2.77 -23.46
N LYS A 188 6.14 2.02 -24.46
CA LYS A 188 5.51 1.91 -25.78
C LYS A 188 4.17 1.15 -25.76
N VAL A 189 3.90 0.38 -24.71
CA VAL A 189 2.70 -0.46 -24.60
C VAL A 189 1.58 0.28 -23.85
N LYS A 190 0.38 0.33 -24.45
CA LYS A 190 -0.80 1.01 -23.87
C LYS A 190 -1.31 0.40 -22.57
N SER A 191 -1.09 -0.90 -22.35
CA SER A 191 -1.58 -1.65 -21.19
C SER A 191 -0.45 -2.29 -20.40
N VAL A 192 -0.54 -2.22 -19.08
CA VAL A 192 0.37 -2.89 -18.13
C VAL A 192 0.44 -4.39 -18.37
N LYS A 193 -0.66 -5.01 -18.81
CA LYS A 193 -0.76 -6.47 -19.05
C LYS A 193 -0.11 -6.91 -20.37
N GLY A 194 0.13 -5.99 -21.30
CA GLY A 194 0.70 -6.29 -22.62
C GLY A 194 2.23 -6.23 -22.67
N ARG A 195 2.90 -6.01 -21.54
CA ARG A 195 4.36 -5.87 -21.47
C ARG A 195 5.03 -7.22 -21.78
N ARG A 196 5.89 -7.23 -22.80
CA ARG A 196 6.81 -8.33 -23.06
C ARG A 196 8.09 -8.08 -22.27
N ASN A 197 8.56 -9.09 -21.54
CA ASN A 197 9.79 -9.03 -20.77
C ASN A 197 10.88 -9.80 -21.52
N SER A 198 12.07 -9.23 -21.63
CA SER A 198 13.24 -9.97 -22.11
C SER A 198 13.61 -11.10 -21.15
N GLU A 199 14.33 -12.10 -21.64
CA GLU A 199 14.79 -13.24 -20.84
C GLU A 199 15.74 -12.80 -19.72
N ASP A 200 16.68 -11.91 -20.03
CA ASP A 200 17.61 -11.34 -19.05
C ASP A 200 16.88 -10.56 -17.94
N TRP A 201 15.86 -9.78 -18.31
CA TRP A 201 15.04 -9.06 -17.32
C TRP A 201 14.24 -10.03 -16.46
N MET A 202 13.68 -11.09 -17.06
CA MET A 202 12.97 -12.14 -16.33
C MET A 202 13.90 -12.85 -15.34
N MET A 203 15.13 -13.18 -15.74
CA MET A 203 16.13 -13.77 -14.86
C MET A 203 16.43 -12.86 -13.67
N LEU A 204 16.68 -11.57 -13.91
CA LEU A 204 16.90 -10.60 -12.83
C LEU A 204 15.69 -10.50 -11.88
N CYS A 205 14.47 -10.52 -12.43
CA CYS A 205 13.24 -10.50 -11.63
C CYS A 205 13.09 -11.75 -10.76
N ILE A 206 13.48 -12.93 -11.29
CA ILE A 206 13.50 -14.18 -10.53
C ILE A 206 14.53 -14.08 -9.39
N LEU A 207 15.74 -13.61 -9.66
CA LEU A 207 16.79 -13.44 -8.65
C LEU A 207 16.36 -12.47 -7.54
N MET A 208 15.76 -11.33 -7.90
CA MET A 208 15.19 -10.39 -6.93
C MET A 208 14.09 -11.03 -6.08
N HIS A 209 13.22 -11.85 -6.70
CA HIS A 209 12.15 -12.56 -6.00
C HIS A 209 12.70 -13.62 -5.03
N ILE A 210 13.70 -14.38 -5.43
CA ILE A 210 14.39 -15.38 -4.59
C ILE A 210 15.02 -14.69 -3.37
N ARG A 211 15.69 -13.54 -3.58
CA ARG A 211 16.35 -12.79 -2.50
C ARG A 211 15.35 -12.24 -1.48
N SER A 212 14.24 -11.67 -1.93
CA SER A 212 13.18 -11.17 -1.05
C SER A 212 11.82 -11.03 -1.76
N PRO A 213 10.90 -11.99 -1.58
CA PRO A 213 9.56 -11.91 -2.15
C PRO A 213 8.76 -10.70 -1.67
N LYS A 214 8.99 -10.25 -0.43
CA LYS A 214 8.34 -9.09 0.18
C LYS A 214 8.81 -7.81 -0.50
N GLN A 215 10.13 -7.64 -0.65
CA GLN A 215 10.70 -6.46 -1.31
C GLN A 215 10.27 -6.40 -2.78
N TYR A 216 10.24 -7.54 -3.46
CA TYR A 216 9.76 -7.62 -4.84
C TYR A 216 8.31 -7.12 -4.98
N ARG A 217 7.40 -7.57 -4.10
CA ARG A 217 6.01 -7.07 -4.09
C ARG A 217 5.92 -5.59 -3.75
N HIS A 218 6.74 -5.12 -2.81
CA HIS A 218 6.78 -3.71 -2.45
C HIS A 218 7.18 -2.82 -3.64
N LEU A 219 8.29 -3.16 -4.32
CA LEU A 219 8.74 -2.45 -5.52
C LEU A 219 7.71 -2.49 -6.66
N GLN A 220 7.03 -3.62 -6.82
CA GLN A 220 5.94 -3.75 -7.79
C GLN A 220 4.76 -2.84 -7.45
N ASN A 221 4.35 -2.78 -6.18
CA ASN A 221 3.25 -1.95 -5.72
C ASN A 221 3.56 -0.45 -5.85
N LEU A 222 4.82 -0.06 -5.65
CA LEU A 222 5.27 1.33 -5.86
C LEU A 222 5.24 1.74 -7.34
N GLY A 223 5.24 0.78 -8.27
CA GLY A 223 5.23 1.07 -9.71
C GLY A 223 6.53 1.71 -10.22
N LEU A 224 7.62 1.66 -9.44
CA LEU A 224 8.92 2.25 -9.80
C LEU A 224 9.56 1.58 -11.01
N LEU A 225 9.37 0.25 -11.13
CA LEU A 225 10.00 -0.57 -12.16
C LEU A 225 8.94 -1.39 -12.91
N PRO A 226 9.18 -1.72 -14.19
CA PRO A 226 8.29 -2.58 -14.99
C PRO A 226 8.41 -4.06 -14.58
N LEU A 227 8.09 -4.37 -13.33
CA LEU A 227 8.23 -5.71 -12.77
C LEU A 227 7.06 -6.62 -13.19
N PRO A 228 7.34 -7.86 -13.65
CA PRO A 228 6.31 -8.85 -13.91
C PRO A 228 5.54 -9.22 -12.64
N CYS A 229 4.28 -9.63 -12.79
CA CYS A 229 3.50 -10.10 -11.66
C CYS A 229 4.16 -11.33 -11.01
N VAL A 230 4.01 -11.46 -9.69
CA VAL A 230 4.58 -12.60 -8.93
C VAL A 230 4.13 -13.94 -9.50
N ARG A 231 2.92 -14.02 -10.06
CA ARG A 231 2.42 -15.24 -10.72
C ARG A 231 3.27 -15.63 -11.94
N THR A 232 3.69 -14.65 -12.75
CA THR A 232 4.59 -14.89 -13.88
C THR A 232 5.94 -15.39 -13.40
N VAL A 233 6.55 -14.73 -12.40
CA VAL A 233 7.83 -15.17 -11.83
C VAL A 233 7.75 -16.60 -11.30
N ARG A 234 6.70 -16.93 -10.55
CA ARG A 234 6.46 -18.30 -10.05
C ARG A 234 6.24 -19.31 -11.17
N ARG A 235 5.57 -18.92 -12.26
CA ARG A 235 5.41 -19.78 -13.43
C ARG A 235 6.77 -20.12 -14.05
N TYR A 236 7.66 -19.14 -14.21
CA TYR A 236 9.01 -19.42 -14.71
C TYR A 236 9.80 -20.32 -13.76
N LEU A 237 9.72 -20.08 -12.44
CA LEU A 237 10.33 -20.98 -11.45
C LEU A 237 9.77 -22.41 -11.56
N SER A 238 8.48 -22.58 -11.85
CA SER A 238 7.88 -23.91 -12.01
C SER A 238 8.30 -24.65 -13.28
N LEU A 239 8.90 -23.96 -14.27
CA LEU A 239 9.47 -24.61 -15.45
C LEU A 239 10.78 -25.34 -15.13
N ILE A 240 11.44 -24.95 -14.03
CA ILE A 240 12.68 -25.58 -13.58
C ILE A 240 12.30 -26.87 -12.84
N SER A 241 12.50 -28.02 -13.49
CA SER A 241 12.24 -29.32 -12.88
C SER A 241 13.39 -29.70 -11.95
N THR A 242 13.17 -29.61 -10.64
CA THR A 242 14.12 -30.13 -9.63
C THR A 242 13.66 -31.51 -9.18
N LYS A 243 14.31 -32.56 -9.68
CA LYS A 243 14.10 -33.94 -9.24
C LYS A 243 15.13 -34.31 -8.16
N CYS A 244 14.81 -35.31 -7.34
CA CYS A 244 15.82 -35.92 -6.48
C CYS A 244 16.77 -36.76 -7.35
N GLY A 245 18.02 -36.87 -6.92
CA GLY A 245 19.11 -37.48 -7.66
C GLY A 245 20.00 -36.45 -8.36
N PHE A 246 20.69 -36.94 -9.39
CA PHE A 246 21.58 -36.15 -10.23
C PHE A 246 20.84 -35.71 -11.49
N ASP A 247 20.85 -34.41 -11.80
CA ASP A 247 20.23 -33.87 -13.02
C ASP A 247 21.25 -33.75 -14.15
N ASP A 248 21.08 -34.54 -15.21
CA ASP A 248 22.00 -34.55 -16.35
C ASP A 248 22.04 -33.20 -17.08
N LYS A 249 20.91 -32.48 -17.16
CA LYS A 249 20.87 -31.14 -17.78
C LYS A 249 21.70 -30.14 -16.98
N PHE A 250 21.72 -30.30 -15.66
CA PHE A 250 22.58 -29.50 -14.79
C PHE A 250 24.06 -29.79 -15.08
N PHE A 251 24.46 -31.06 -15.23
CA PHE A 251 25.86 -31.41 -15.52
C PHE A 251 26.32 -30.92 -16.90
N GLU A 252 25.44 -30.91 -17.91
CA GLU A 252 25.73 -30.30 -19.21
C GLU A 252 26.02 -28.79 -19.08
N LEU A 253 25.20 -28.07 -18.32
CA LEU A 253 25.42 -26.65 -18.05
C LEU A 253 26.69 -26.43 -17.20
N PHE A 254 26.91 -27.30 -16.22
CA PHE A 254 28.08 -27.24 -15.35
C PHE A 254 29.38 -27.45 -16.12
N LYS A 255 29.37 -28.33 -17.12
CA LYS A 255 30.49 -28.51 -18.06
C LYS A 255 30.81 -27.20 -18.80
N THR A 256 29.81 -26.54 -19.40
CA THR A 256 30.05 -25.23 -20.04
C THR A 256 30.52 -24.14 -19.08
N HIS A 257 30.19 -24.23 -17.79
CA HIS A 257 30.72 -23.34 -16.77
C HIS A 257 32.20 -23.64 -16.46
N LEU A 258 32.56 -24.91 -16.28
CA LEU A 258 33.93 -25.35 -16.01
C LEU A 258 34.86 -25.16 -17.21
N ASP A 259 34.37 -25.26 -18.43
CA ASP A 259 35.16 -25.01 -19.64
C ASP A 259 35.71 -23.57 -19.71
N LYS A 260 34.99 -22.62 -19.11
CA LYS A 260 35.41 -21.21 -19.01
C LYS A 260 36.40 -20.93 -17.87
N LYS A 261 36.69 -21.93 -17.02
CA LYS A 261 37.52 -21.80 -15.83
C LYS A 261 38.95 -22.27 -16.06
N GLN A 262 39.89 -21.69 -15.32
CA GLN A 262 41.29 -22.10 -15.36
C GLN A 262 41.46 -23.50 -14.73
N PRO A 263 42.47 -24.29 -15.13
CA PRO A 263 42.67 -25.65 -14.63
C PRO A 263 42.69 -25.76 -13.09
N LEU A 264 43.30 -24.80 -12.40
CA LEU A 264 43.35 -24.76 -10.94
C LEU A 264 41.97 -24.57 -10.31
N GLN A 265 41.08 -23.81 -10.94
CA GLN A 265 39.72 -23.54 -10.47
C GLN A 265 38.77 -24.73 -10.68
N LYS A 266 39.18 -25.73 -11.48
CA LYS A 266 38.43 -26.97 -11.68
C LYS A 266 38.67 -27.99 -10.56
N GLN A 267 39.68 -27.76 -9.73
CA GLN A 267 40.03 -28.63 -8.61
C GLN A 267 39.12 -28.37 -7.42
N GLY A 268 38.55 -29.42 -6.85
CA GLY A 268 37.60 -29.31 -5.76
C GLY A 268 37.45 -30.58 -4.93
N VAL A 269 36.63 -30.49 -3.90
CA VAL A 269 36.24 -31.58 -3.01
C VAL A 269 34.73 -31.72 -3.02
N ILE A 270 34.24 -32.92 -2.72
CA ILE A 270 32.82 -33.19 -2.54
C ILE A 270 32.50 -33.07 -1.05
N LEU A 271 31.47 -32.29 -0.73
CA LEU A 271 30.92 -32.18 0.62
C LEU A 271 29.62 -32.97 0.68
N ILE A 272 29.46 -33.77 1.73
CA ILE A 272 28.27 -34.60 1.94
C ILE A 272 27.76 -34.37 3.34
N ASP A 273 26.48 -34.02 3.43
CA ASP A 273 25.80 -33.85 4.70
C ASP A 273 24.32 -34.23 4.59
N GLU A 274 23.72 -34.62 5.72
CA GLU A 274 22.30 -34.96 5.83
C GLU A 274 21.53 -33.84 6.53
N ILE A 275 20.43 -33.40 5.91
CA ILE A 275 19.50 -32.43 6.50
C ILE A 275 18.24 -33.13 7.01
N SER A 276 17.76 -32.73 8.19
CA SER A 276 16.48 -33.20 8.72
C SER A 276 15.30 -32.48 8.04
N LEU A 277 14.32 -33.25 7.56
CA LEU A 277 13.13 -32.76 6.89
C LEU A 277 11.89 -32.93 7.78
N ARG A 278 10.94 -32.00 7.64
CA ARG A 278 9.61 -32.15 8.22
C ARG A 278 8.76 -33.06 7.34
N GLU A 279 8.27 -34.15 7.91
CA GLU A 279 7.38 -35.08 7.22
C GLU A 279 6.08 -34.38 6.77
N ALA A 280 5.89 -34.26 5.46
CA ALA A 280 4.66 -33.76 4.86
C ALA A 280 4.50 -34.34 3.46
N VAL A 281 3.28 -34.75 3.11
CA VAL A 281 2.97 -35.21 1.75
C VAL A 281 2.15 -34.14 1.06
N SER A 282 2.60 -33.67 -0.10
CA SER A 282 1.87 -32.74 -0.95
C SER A 282 1.63 -33.35 -2.32
N VAL A 283 0.52 -32.99 -2.95
CA VAL A 283 0.24 -33.37 -4.34
C VAL A 283 0.67 -32.25 -5.26
N SER A 284 1.56 -32.56 -6.20
CA SER A 284 1.93 -31.64 -7.27
C SER A 284 0.89 -31.76 -8.38
N SER A 285 0.02 -30.77 -8.53
CA SER A 285 -1.01 -30.77 -9.59
C SER A 285 -0.42 -30.68 -11.00
N SER A 286 0.82 -30.22 -11.17
CA SER A 286 1.47 -30.09 -12.48
C SER A 286 2.03 -31.42 -12.99
N THR A 287 2.61 -32.22 -12.10
CA THR A 287 3.21 -33.53 -12.44
C THR A 287 2.30 -34.70 -12.10
N LEU A 288 1.19 -34.44 -11.38
CA LEU A 288 0.30 -35.47 -10.81
C LEU A 288 1.05 -36.48 -9.93
N THR A 289 2.14 -36.04 -9.29
CA THR A 289 2.96 -36.86 -8.41
C THR A 289 2.82 -36.42 -6.96
N TYR A 290 3.01 -37.38 -6.05
CA TYR A 290 3.16 -37.11 -4.63
C TYR A 290 4.59 -36.62 -4.34
N GLN A 291 4.72 -35.55 -3.56
CA GLN A 291 5.96 -34.99 -3.08
C GLN A 291 6.10 -35.25 -1.57
N GLY A 292 7.34 -35.29 -1.07
CA GLY A 292 7.64 -35.55 0.34
C GLY A 292 7.73 -37.04 0.71
N LEU A 293 7.85 -37.90 -0.29
CA LEU A 293 8.12 -39.33 -0.13
C LEU A 293 9.61 -39.63 -0.34
N VAL A 294 10.02 -40.84 0.04
CA VAL A 294 11.38 -41.34 -0.22
C VAL A 294 11.67 -41.36 -1.73
N ASP A 295 12.77 -40.74 -2.12
CA ASP A 295 13.27 -40.67 -3.49
C ASP A 295 14.80 -40.58 -3.46
N CYS A 296 15.45 -41.75 -3.55
CA CYS A 296 16.90 -41.88 -3.65
C CYS A 296 17.41 -41.73 -5.10
N GLY A 297 16.70 -40.98 -5.97
CA GLY A 297 17.10 -40.75 -7.35
C GLY A 297 16.76 -41.91 -8.28
N ASP A 298 17.20 -41.82 -9.55
CA ASP A 298 16.74 -42.74 -10.60
C ASP A 298 17.22 -44.18 -10.45
N GLU A 299 18.39 -44.40 -9.85
CA GLU A 299 18.95 -45.72 -9.55
C GLU A 299 18.65 -46.21 -8.12
N GLY A 300 18.00 -45.37 -7.31
CA GLY A 300 17.75 -45.62 -5.90
C GLY A 300 16.34 -46.14 -5.59
N LYS A 301 16.10 -46.43 -4.32
CA LYS A 301 14.75 -46.76 -3.82
C LYS A 301 13.84 -45.54 -3.98
N LYS A 302 12.70 -45.75 -4.64
CA LYS A 302 11.59 -44.81 -4.70
C LYS A 302 10.43 -45.35 -3.86
N ALA A 303 9.70 -44.45 -3.21
CA ALA A 303 8.58 -44.84 -2.38
C ALA A 303 7.52 -45.60 -3.19
N SER A 304 7.17 -46.79 -2.72
CA SER A 304 6.10 -47.60 -3.30
C SER A 304 4.73 -47.23 -2.71
N THR A 305 4.73 -46.68 -1.48
CA THR A 305 3.52 -46.40 -0.70
C THR A 305 3.59 -45.02 -0.06
N ILE A 306 2.43 -44.36 0.12
CA ILE A 306 2.29 -43.02 0.74
C ILE A 306 2.82 -42.99 2.20
N LYS A 307 2.98 -44.15 2.84
CA LYS A 307 3.52 -44.28 4.21
C LYS A 307 5.04 -44.04 4.27
N GLU A 308 5.74 -44.18 3.15
CA GLU A 308 7.21 -44.01 3.06
C GLU A 308 7.56 -42.52 2.87
N LYS A 309 7.39 -41.75 3.94
CA LYS A 309 7.71 -40.32 3.96
C LYS A 309 9.21 -40.09 4.12
N ALA A 310 9.71 -39.07 3.45
CA ALA A 310 11.10 -38.63 3.65
C ALA A 310 11.24 -37.87 4.97
N LYS A 311 12.28 -38.24 5.74
CA LYS A 311 12.64 -37.62 7.03
C LYS A 311 13.99 -36.94 7.00
N SER A 312 14.85 -37.37 6.08
CA SER A 312 16.16 -36.79 5.85
C SER A 312 16.35 -36.57 4.36
N ALA A 313 17.22 -35.62 4.02
CA ALA A 313 17.76 -35.49 2.68
C ALA A 313 19.28 -35.43 2.73
N LEU A 314 19.92 -36.30 1.97
CA LEU A 314 21.35 -36.27 1.71
C LEU A 314 21.60 -35.23 0.62
N VAL A 315 22.48 -34.27 0.90
CA VAL A 315 22.88 -33.25 -0.06
C VAL A 315 24.34 -33.46 -0.42
N VAL A 316 24.61 -33.59 -1.72
CA VAL A 316 25.96 -33.66 -2.27
C VAL A 316 26.28 -32.31 -2.89
N MET A 317 27.37 -31.68 -2.44
CA MET A 317 27.86 -30.40 -2.96
C MET A 317 29.27 -30.53 -3.50
N PHE A 318 29.60 -29.75 -4.51
CA PHE A 318 30.96 -29.55 -4.99
C PHE A 318 31.51 -28.22 -4.47
N GLN A 319 32.66 -28.27 -3.81
CA GLN A 319 33.41 -27.12 -3.35
C GLN A 319 34.74 -27.04 -4.09
N PRO A 320 34.93 -26.09 -5.03
CA PRO A 320 36.23 -25.79 -5.59
C PRO A 320 37.21 -25.30 -4.52
N LEU A 321 38.48 -25.66 -4.65
CA LEU A 321 39.55 -25.24 -3.73
C LEU A 321 40.11 -23.85 -4.09
N ALA A 322 40.11 -23.50 -5.38
CA ALA A 322 40.66 -22.24 -5.89
C ALA A 322 39.57 -21.27 -6.40
N ASP A 323 38.33 -21.44 -5.93
CA ASP A 323 37.20 -20.56 -6.25
C ASP A 323 36.26 -20.45 -5.04
N THR A 324 35.40 -19.44 -5.01
CA THR A 324 34.61 -19.08 -3.81
C THR A 324 33.15 -19.56 -3.84
N TYR A 325 32.73 -20.25 -4.90
CA TYR A 325 31.35 -20.72 -5.01
C TYR A 325 31.16 -22.11 -4.38
N THR A 326 29.97 -22.39 -3.88
CA THR A 326 29.50 -23.73 -3.52
C THR A 326 28.41 -24.14 -4.50
N GLN A 327 28.41 -25.39 -4.96
CA GLN A 327 27.39 -25.84 -5.90
C GLN A 327 26.78 -27.18 -5.45
N PRO A 328 25.48 -27.22 -5.08
CA PRO A 328 24.76 -28.48 -4.92
C PRO A 328 24.70 -29.22 -6.26
N VAL A 329 25.05 -30.50 -6.25
CA VAL A 329 25.11 -31.35 -7.45
C VAL A 329 24.06 -32.45 -7.45
N GLY A 330 23.56 -32.82 -6.27
CA GLY A 330 22.49 -33.81 -6.13
C GLY A 330 21.86 -33.76 -4.75
N VAL A 331 20.58 -34.14 -4.69
CA VAL A 331 19.80 -34.23 -3.45
C VAL A 331 19.02 -35.53 -3.45
N PHE A 332 19.10 -36.30 -2.36
CA PHE A 332 18.45 -37.60 -2.23
C PHE A 332 17.59 -37.61 -0.98
N ALA A 333 16.32 -37.97 -1.09
CA ALA A 333 15.37 -37.94 0.02
C ALA A 333 15.15 -39.36 0.56
N SER A 334 15.33 -39.58 1.86
CA SER A 334 15.24 -40.89 2.50
C SER A 334 14.38 -40.86 3.77
N SER A 335 13.85 -42.01 4.20
CA SER A 335 13.03 -42.14 5.42
C SER A 335 13.86 -42.18 6.71
N GLY A 336 15.18 -42.22 6.58
CA GLY A 336 16.19 -42.20 7.63
C GLY A 336 17.59 -42.09 7.01
N PRO A 337 18.66 -42.18 7.82
CA PRO A 337 20.03 -42.07 7.34
C PRO A 337 20.31 -43.04 6.18
N VAL A 338 20.98 -42.57 5.13
CA VAL A 338 21.24 -43.39 3.95
C VAL A 338 22.17 -44.55 4.33
N HIS A 339 21.83 -45.77 3.90
CA HIS A 339 22.67 -46.93 4.19
C HIS A 339 24.06 -46.77 3.55
N GLY A 340 25.12 -47.11 4.29
CA GLY A 340 26.51 -46.87 3.86
C GLY A 340 26.86 -47.39 2.47
N VAL A 341 26.29 -48.52 2.05
CA VAL A 341 26.46 -49.09 0.70
C VAL A 341 25.79 -48.24 -0.39
N GLU A 342 24.56 -47.76 -0.13
CA GLU A 342 23.87 -46.86 -1.06
C GLU A 342 24.58 -45.50 -1.14
N LEU A 343 25.09 -45.02 0.00
CA LEU A 343 25.88 -43.80 0.06
C LEU A 343 27.16 -43.92 -0.78
N ALA A 344 27.92 -45.01 -0.64
CA ALA A 344 29.12 -45.26 -1.43
C ALA A 344 28.84 -45.24 -2.95
N LYS A 345 27.70 -45.81 -3.39
CA LYS A 345 27.25 -45.74 -4.79
C LYS A 345 26.95 -44.31 -5.23
N ILE A 346 26.23 -43.54 -4.39
CA ILE A 346 25.92 -42.13 -4.68
C ILE A 346 27.20 -41.31 -4.83
N VAL A 347 28.17 -41.47 -3.92
CA VAL A 347 29.46 -40.77 -3.98
C VAL A 347 30.24 -41.14 -5.24
N THR A 348 30.32 -42.42 -5.56
CA THR A 348 31.01 -42.90 -6.77
C THR A 348 30.37 -42.31 -8.03
N ASN A 349 29.04 -42.31 -8.11
CA ASN A 349 28.31 -41.69 -9.21
C ASN A 349 28.52 -40.17 -9.26
N ALA A 350 28.60 -39.49 -8.12
CA ALA A 350 28.90 -38.05 -8.06
C ALA A 350 30.28 -37.75 -8.66
N VAL A 351 31.31 -38.50 -8.26
CA VAL A 351 32.69 -38.36 -8.78
C VAL A 351 32.69 -38.55 -10.29
N ILE A 352 32.09 -39.64 -10.79
CA ILE A 352 32.05 -39.93 -12.23
C ILE A 352 31.36 -38.81 -13.01
N LYS A 353 30.21 -38.28 -12.53
CA LYS A 353 29.50 -37.19 -13.22
C LYS A 353 30.26 -35.88 -13.18
N LEU A 354 30.92 -35.56 -12.07
CA LEU A 354 31.75 -34.37 -11.91
C LEU A 354 33.00 -34.40 -12.80
N GLU A 355 33.69 -35.52 -12.86
CA GLU A 355 34.87 -35.70 -13.70
C GLU A 355 34.51 -35.65 -15.19
N LYS A 356 33.37 -36.27 -15.59
CA LYS A 356 32.84 -36.14 -16.95
C LYS A 356 32.49 -34.70 -17.34
N ALA A 357 32.08 -33.88 -16.36
CA ALA A 357 31.85 -32.46 -16.56
C ALA A 357 33.14 -31.61 -16.60
N GLY A 358 34.30 -32.21 -16.29
CA GLY A 358 35.62 -31.55 -16.32
C GLY A 358 36.11 -31.03 -14.98
N ALA A 359 35.46 -31.39 -13.86
CA ALA A 359 35.99 -31.12 -12.52
C ALA A 359 37.06 -32.14 -12.14
N ILE A 360 38.01 -31.75 -11.28
CA ILE A 360 39.01 -32.65 -10.71
C ILE A 360 38.69 -32.79 -9.22
N VAL A 361 38.24 -33.97 -8.82
CA VAL A 361 37.83 -34.25 -7.44
C VAL A 361 39.01 -34.81 -6.67
N HIS A 362 39.45 -34.09 -5.63
CA HIS A 362 40.59 -34.51 -4.80
C HIS A 362 40.18 -35.33 -3.57
N GLY A 363 38.92 -35.25 -3.15
CA GLY A 363 38.47 -35.94 -1.96
C GLY A 363 37.01 -35.69 -1.63
N VAL A 364 36.54 -36.42 -0.62
CA VAL A 364 35.18 -36.37 -0.09
C VAL A 364 35.26 -36.04 1.40
N ILE A 365 34.49 -35.04 1.82
CA ILE A 365 34.39 -34.59 3.21
C ILE A 365 32.98 -34.97 3.71
N SER A 366 32.94 -35.68 4.83
CA SER A 366 31.72 -36.12 5.50
C SER A 366 31.89 -36.01 7.02
N ASP A 367 30.77 -35.99 7.75
CA ASP A 367 30.82 -36.08 9.22
C ASP A 367 31.27 -37.48 9.71
N GLY A 368 31.45 -37.61 11.03
CA GLY A 368 31.81 -38.86 11.68
C GLY A 368 30.64 -39.79 12.04
N ALA A 369 29.45 -39.59 11.45
CA ALA A 369 28.27 -40.40 11.77
C ALA A 369 28.45 -41.88 11.39
N GLU A 370 27.65 -42.75 12.02
CA GLU A 370 27.76 -44.20 11.82
C GLU A 370 27.58 -44.64 10.36
N THR A 371 26.69 -43.99 9.62
CA THR A 371 26.44 -44.24 8.19
C THR A 371 27.64 -43.88 7.33
N ASN A 372 28.26 -42.72 7.59
CA ASN A 372 29.46 -42.27 6.88
C ASN A 372 30.67 -43.17 7.19
N ARG A 373 30.82 -43.62 8.45
CA ARG A 373 31.84 -44.62 8.81
C ARG A 373 31.64 -45.97 8.12
N LYS A 374 30.39 -46.38 7.86
CA LYS A 374 30.10 -47.58 7.06
C LYS A 374 30.52 -47.38 5.61
N MET A 375 30.22 -46.22 5.02
CA MET A 375 30.70 -45.86 3.68
C MET A 375 32.24 -45.88 3.61
N TRP A 376 32.96 -45.36 4.60
CA TRP A 376 34.43 -45.41 4.63
C TRP A 376 34.97 -46.83 4.58
N LYS A 377 34.33 -47.76 5.31
CA LYS A 377 34.69 -49.19 5.25
C LYS A 377 34.45 -49.81 3.89
N GLU A 378 33.37 -49.44 3.19
CA GLU A 378 33.11 -49.88 1.81
C GLU A 378 34.17 -49.37 0.83
N PHE A 379 34.75 -48.20 1.09
CA PHE A 379 35.91 -47.68 0.35
C PHE A 379 37.26 -48.17 0.89
N GLU A 380 37.26 -49.17 1.78
CA GLU A 380 38.45 -49.74 2.41
C GLU A 380 39.32 -48.72 3.17
N ILE A 381 38.74 -47.58 3.57
CA ILE A 381 39.41 -46.57 4.36
C ILE A 381 39.49 -47.08 5.80
N SER A 382 40.69 -47.36 6.27
CA SER A 382 40.97 -47.78 7.64
C SER A 382 41.98 -46.85 8.30
N GLY A 383 41.66 -46.39 9.50
CA GLY A 383 42.57 -45.61 10.33
C GLY A 383 43.24 -46.53 11.36
N LYS A 384 44.24 -47.32 10.95
CA LYS A 384 45.16 -47.95 11.89
C LYS A 384 46.41 -47.08 11.98
N LEU A 385 46.84 -46.77 13.21
CA LEU A 385 47.92 -45.82 13.50
C LEU A 385 49.29 -46.18 12.85
N SER A 386 49.41 -47.37 12.27
CA SER A 386 50.65 -47.92 11.70
C SER A 386 50.62 -48.18 10.18
N GLU A 387 49.46 -48.03 9.52
CA GLU A 387 49.30 -48.33 8.09
C GLU A 387 48.37 -47.28 7.46
N THR A 388 48.89 -46.10 7.17
CA THR A 388 48.12 -45.05 6.47
C THR A 388 48.40 -45.16 4.97
N THR A 389 47.56 -45.89 4.25
CA THR A 389 47.34 -45.62 2.82
C THR A 389 46.75 -44.21 2.68
N THR A 390 47.22 -43.46 1.68
CA THR A 390 47.05 -42.01 1.43
C THR A 390 45.61 -41.52 1.17
N CYS A 391 44.63 -41.93 1.97
CA CYS A 391 43.28 -41.38 2.00
C CYS A 391 43.01 -40.81 3.39
N CYS A 392 43.41 -39.56 3.62
CA CYS A 392 43.08 -38.84 4.84
C CYS A 392 41.60 -38.45 4.81
N ALA A 393 40.74 -39.25 5.44
CA ALA A 393 39.42 -38.81 5.88
C ALA A 393 39.61 -37.79 7.02
N ALA A 394 39.60 -36.49 6.70
CA ALA A 394 39.57 -35.44 7.70
C ALA A 394 38.14 -35.32 8.23
N SER A 395 37.89 -35.86 9.43
CA SER A 395 36.67 -35.56 10.19
C SER A 395 36.81 -34.17 10.83
N CYS A 396 35.91 -33.25 10.52
CA CYS A 396 35.78 -31.98 11.24
C CYS A 396 35.00 -32.16 12.54
#